data_AF-A0AA37NXD3-F1
#
_entry.id   AF-A0AA37NXD3-F1
#
_cell.length_a   1.000
_cell.length_b   1.000
_cell.length_c   1.000
_cell.angle_alpha   90.00
_cell.angle_beta   90.00
_cell.angle_gamma   90.00
#
_symmetry.space_group_name_H-M   'P 1'
#
loop_
_entity.id
_entity.type
_entity.pdbx_description
1 polymer ?
#
loop_
_entity_poly.entity_id
_entity_poly.type
_entity_poly.pdbx_seq_one_letter_code
_entity_poly.pdbx_strand_id
1 'polypeptide(L)'
;MAAALDHFSDRLRAGAKSDLLALAQITFVKSRTARVFWENGFRSVAAVANADLSELLPILMQAQPSKLRIKGQESLKYEEKLMAKAKVISDSANRLWQIQMQQEVYEEE
;
A
#
# COMPACT_ATOMS: atom_id res chain seq x y z
N MET A 1 -4.36 -16.25 12.44
CA MET A 1 -3.98 -15.40 11.30
C MET A 1 -3.04 -14.22 11.69
N ALA A 2 -2.64 -14.08 12.96
CA ALA A 2 -1.74 -13.03 13.45
C ALA A 2 -0.24 -13.30 13.15
N ALA A 3 0.21 -14.56 13.24
CA ALA A 3 1.64 -14.90 13.11
C ALA A 3 2.30 -14.45 11.79
N ALA A 4 1.55 -14.42 10.67
CA ALA A 4 2.08 -13.92 9.41
C ALA A 4 2.31 -12.39 9.44
N LEU A 5 1.43 -11.64 10.11
CA LEU A 5 1.59 -10.20 10.34
C LEU A 5 2.77 -9.94 11.27
N ASP A 6 2.95 -10.76 12.30
CA ASP A 6 4.07 -10.64 13.25
C ASP A 6 5.43 -10.77 12.54
N HIS A 7 5.59 -11.77 11.67
CA HIS A 7 6.81 -11.90 10.87
C HIS A 7 7.06 -10.74 9.91
N PHE A 8 6.00 -10.11 9.38
CA PHE A 8 6.13 -8.90 8.56
C PHE A 8 6.52 -7.68 9.41
N SER A 9 5.98 -7.59 10.61
CA SER A 9 6.30 -6.55 11.60
C SER A 9 7.78 -6.63 12.00
N ASP A 10 8.32 -7.82 12.27
CA ASP A 10 9.73 -8.01 12.65
C ASP A 10 10.70 -7.57 11.55
N ARG A 11 10.40 -7.89 10.29
CA ARG A 11 11.22 -7.47 9.13
C ARG A 11 11.18 -5.97 8.87
N LEU A 12 10.08 -5.30 9.22
CA LEU A 12 9.99 -3.85 9.17
C LEU A 12 10.72 -3.24 10.39
N ARG A 13 10.53 -3.77 11.60
CA ARG A 13 11.17 -3.29 12.84
C ARG A 13 12.70 -3.31 12.82
N ALA A 14 13.33 -4.19 12.06
CA ALA A 14 14.79 -4.23 11.92
C ALA A 14 15.42 -2.97 11.26
N GLY A 15 14.64 -1.94 10.93
CA GLY A 15 15.14 -0.63 10.47
C GLY A 15 14.10 0.34 9.87
N ALA A 16 12.79 0.15 10.10
CA ALA A 16 11.74 0.95 9.46
C ALA A 16 11.16 2.05 10.36
N LYS A 17 10.87 3.20 9.73
CA LYS A 17 10.04 4.27 10.28
C LYS A 17 8.61 3.75 10.55
N SER A 18 7.97 4.25 11.62
CA SER A 18 6.57 3.95 12.03
C SER A 18 5.60 3.86 10.86
N ASP A 19 5.80 4.76 9.91
CA ASP A 19 4.91 4.95 8.79
C ASP A 19 4.95 3.79 7.77
N LEU A 20 6.09 3.08 7.64
CA LEU A 20 6.17 1.88 6.81
C LEU A 20 5.33 0.72 7.37
N LEU A 21 5.22 0.63 8.70
CA LEU A 21 4.34 -0.34 9.36
C LEU A 21 2.87 0.03 9.10
N ALA A 22 2.53 1.32 9.16
CA ALA A 22 1.19 1.80 8.85
C ALA A 22 0.78 1.48 7.40
N LEU A 23 1.67 1.70 6.42
CA LEU A 23 1.42 1.34 5.03
C LEU A 23 1.19 -0.17 4.83
N ALA A 24 1.89 -1.02 5.59
CA ALA A 24 1.73 -2.47 5.49
C ALA A 24 0.38 -2.99 6.04
N GLN A 25 -0.39 -2.15 6.73
CA GLN A 25 -1.76 -2.45 7.16
C GLN A 25 -2.77 -2.27 6.02
N ILE A 26 -2.44 -1.51 4.97
CA ILE A 26 -3.31 -1.31 3.81
C ILE A 26 -3.46 -2.64 3.06
N THR A 27 -4.70 -2.98 2.68
CA THR A 27 -4.99 -4.21 1.94
C THR A 27 -4.13 -4.31 0.67
N PHE A 28 -3.57 -5.49 0.41
CA PHE A 28 -2.63 -5.76 -0.69
C PHE A 28 -1.27 -5.03 -0.68
N VAL A 29 -1.01 -4.18 0.32
CA VAL A 29 0.30 -3.55 0.52
C VAL A 29 1.10 -4.40 1.53
N LYS A 30 2.12 -5.11 1.03
CA LYS A 30 3.05 -5.90 1.85
C LYS A 30 4.44 -5.24 1.84
N SER A 31 5.39 -5.74 2.62
CA SER A 31 6.68 -5.06 2.88
C SER A 31 7.38 -4.48 1.64
N ARG A 32 7.42 -5.23 0.52
CA ARG A 32 8.01 -4.71 -0.73
C ARG A 32 7.20 -3.53 -1.29
N THR A 33 5.89 -3.70 -1.44
CA THR A 33 5.00 -2.65 -1.95
C THR A 33 5.01 -1.42 -1.03
N ALA A 34 4.94 -1.61 0.29
CA ALA A 34 5.04 -0.54 1.28
C ALA A 34 6.33 0.27 1.10
N ARG A 35 7.45 -0.41 0.87
CA ARG A 35 8.73 0.25 0.62
C ARG A 35 8.77 1.00 -0.70
N VAL A 36 8.24 0.42 -1.77
CA VAL A 36 8.17 1.10 -3.08
C VAL A 36 7.26 2.34 -2.99
N PHE A 37 6.14 2.26 -2.29
CA PHE A 37 5.27 3.41 -2.01
C PHE A 37 6.02 4.51 -1.25
N TRP A 38 6.72 4.13 -0.18
CA TRP A 38 7.53 5.04 0.64
C TRP A 38 8.60 5.79 -0.17
N GLU A 39 9.32 5.05 -1.01
CA GLU A 39 10.39 5.57 -1.87
C GLU A 39 9.83 6.51 -2.95
N ASN A 40 8.57 6.31 -3.38
CA ASN A 40 7.84 7.19 -4.29
C ASN A 40 7.06 8.34 -3.59
N GLY A 41 7.27 8.55 -2.29
CA GLY A 41 6.70 9.69 -1.56
C GLY A 41 5.37 9.42 -0.84
N PHE A 42 4.77 8.25 -1.01
CA PHE A 42 3.56 7.83 -0.28
C PHE A 42 3.95 7.33 1.12
N ARG A 43 4.24 8.28 2.00
CA ARG A 43 4.82 8.04 3.33
C ARG A 43 3.79 7.97 4.46
N SER A 44 2.51 7.90 4.15
CA SER A 44 1.47 7.74 5.18
C SER A 44 0.23 7.10 4.58
N VAL A 45 -0.64 6.57 5.44
CA VAL A 45 -1.94 6.05 5.02
C VAL A 45 -2.78 7.17 4.38
N ALA A 46 -2.73 8.38 4.94
CA ALA A 46 -3.38 9.56 4.38
C ALA A 46 -2.86 9.91 2.97
N ALA A 47 -1.55 9.81 2.72
CA ALA A 47 -0.99 10.06 1.40
C ALA A 47 -1.52 9.06 0.35
N VAL A 48 -1.71 7.79 0.72
CA VAL A 48 -2.29 6.76 -0.17
C VAL A 48 -3.79 6.94 -0.34
N ALA A 49 -4.49 7.35 0.71
CA ALA A 49 -5.94 7.58 0.68
C ALA A 49 -6.34 8.73 -0.26
N ASN A 50 -5.53 9.80 -0.28
CA ASN A 50 -5.74 10.98 -1.13
C ASN A 50 -5.14 10.86 -2.53
N ALA A 51 -4.49 9.73 -2.85
CA ALA A 51 -3.85 9.52 -4.15
C ALA A 51 -4.88 9.14 -5.22
N ASP A 52 -4.64 9.60 -6.45
CA ASP A 52 -5.43 9.15 -7.60
C ASP A 52 -5.00 7.73 -8.04
N LEU A 53 -5.95 6.97 -8.60
CA LEU A 53 -5.66 5.61 -9.10
C LEU A 53 -4.58 5.60 -10.19
N SER A 54 -4.50 6.66 -10.98
CA SER A 54 -3.47 6.87 -12.01
C SER A 54 -2.06 7.05 -11.42
N GLU A 55 -1.94 7.58 -10.21
CA GLU A 55 -0.66 7.74 -9.49
C GLU A 55 -0.23 6.43 -8.83
N LEU A 56 -1.19 5.65 -8.31
CA LEU A 56 -0.91 4.38 -7.66
C LEU A 56 -0.48 3.29 -8.65
N LEU A 57 -1.03 3.29 -9.86
CA LEU A 57 -0.79 2.28 -10.88
C LEU A 57 0.70 2.07 -11.23
N PRO A 58 1.49 3.10 -11.61
CA PRO A 58 2.90 2.92 -11.96
C PRO A 58 3.74 2.38 -10.78
N ILE A 59 3.40 2.77 -9.55
CA ILE A 59 4.07 2.31 -8.33
C ILE A 59 3.76 0.83 -8.09
N LEU A 60 2.51 0.44 -8.30
CA LEU A 60 2.11 -0.96 -8.21
C LEU A 60 2.78 -1.82 -9.28
N MET A 61 3.01 -1.29 -10.48
CA MET A 61 3.80 -1.96 -11.52
C MET A 61 5.26 -2.14 -11.09
N GLN A 62 5.89 -1.10 -10.54
CA GLN A 62 7.25 -1.17 -10.01
C GLN A 62 7.38 -2.20 -8.86
N ALA A 63 6.34 -2.33 -8.04
CA ALA A 63 6.29 -3.25 -6.91
C ALA A 63 6.06 -4.73 -7.28
N GLN A 64 5.90 -5.08 -8.57
CA GLN A 64 5.64 -6.46 -9.02
C GLN A 64 6.92 -7.31 -9.01
N PRO A 65 6.92 -8.49 -8.35
CA PRO A 65 8.09 -9.34 -8.30
C PRO A 65 8.31 -9.96 -9.69
N SER A 66 9.49 -9.71 -10.27
CA SER A 66 9.89 -10.04 -11.65
C SER A 66 9.36 -9.10 -12.74
N LYS A 67 10.24 -8.77 -13.69
CA LYS A 67 9.89 -8.25 -15.01
C LYS A 67 9.15 -9.38 -15.75
N LEU A 68 7.87 -9.56 -15.45
CA LEU A 68 7.02 -10.45 -16.23
C LEU A 68 7.15 -10.00 -17.71
N ARG A 69 7.72 -10.86 -18.57
CA ARG A 69 7.70 -10.67 -20.03
C ARG A 69 6.26 -10.92 -20.48
N ILE A 70 5.39 -9.96 -20.22
CA ILE A 70 3.99 -10.04 -20.59
C ILE A 70 3.87 -9.71 -22.08
N LYS A 71 3.32 -10.62 -22.89
CA LYS A 71 3.06 -10.39 -24.32
C LYS A 71 1.87 -9.43 -24.48
N GLY A 72 1.84 -8.60 -25.51
CA GLY A 72 0.94 -7.43 -25.63
C GLY A 72 -0.53 -7.60 -25.18
N GLN A 73 -1.27 -8.63 -25.58
CA GLN A 73 -2.66 -8.79 -25.11
C GLN A 73 -2.78 -9.18 -23.63
N GLU A 74 -1.78 -9.84 -23.07
CA GLU A 74 -1.71 -10.12 -21.64
C GLU A 74 -1.37 -8.86 -20.84
N SER A 75 -0.74 -7.84 -21.46
CA SER A 75 -0.35 -6.61 -20.75
C SER A 75 -1.54 -5.73 -20.43
N LEU A 76 -2.52 -5.63 -21.34
CA LEU A 76 -3.76 -4.89 -21.10
C LEU A 76 -4.56 -5.51 -19.96
N LYS A 77 -4.79 -6.83 -20.00
CA LYS A 77 -5.48 -7.56 -18.92
C LYS A 77 -4.73 -7.48 -17.59
N TYR A 78 -3.41 -7.33 -17.64
CA TYR A 78 -2.59 -7.17 -16.46
C TYR A 78 -2.71 -5.78 -15.83
N GLU A 79 -2.70 -4.74 -16.67
CA GLU A 79 -2.91 -3.37 -16.24
C GLU A 79 -4.31 -3.18 -15.63
N GLU A 80 -5.35 -3.73 -16.24
CA GLU A 80 -6.71 -3.75 -15.68
C GLU A 80 -6.76 -4.41 -14.29
N LYS A 81 -6.05 -5.53 -14.11
CA LYS A 81 -5.94 -6.20 -12.80
C LYS A 81 -5.22 -5.32 -11.77
N LEU A 82 -4.16 -4.62 -12.18
CA LEU A 82 -3.45 -3.70 -11.29
C LEU A 82 -4.30 -2.47 -10.95
N MET A 83 -5.11 -1.97 -11.88
CA MET A 83 -6.05 -0.88 -11.64
C MET A 83 -7.14 -1.30 -10.66
N ALA A 84 -7.71 -2.50 -10.82
CA ALA A 84 -8.66 -3.05 -9.85
C ALA A 84 -8.02 -3.21 -8.46
N LYS A 85 -6.76 -3.64 -8.40
CA LYS A 85 -5.99 -3.73 -7.16
C LYS A 85 -5.72 -2.36 -6.54
N ALA A 86 -5.40 -1.35 -7.35
CA ALA A 86 -5.19 0.03 -6.91
C ALA A 86 -6.46 0.60 -6.25
N LYS A 87 -7.64 0.29 -6.82
CA LYS A 87 -8.92 0.68 -6.24
C LYS A 87 -9.11 0.11 -4.82
N VAL A 88 -8.88 -1.19 -4.64
CA VAL A 88 -9.00 -1.81 -3.30
C VAL A 88 -7.98 -1.24 -2.31
N ILE A 89 -6.78 -0.90 -2.79
CA ILE A 89 -5.75 -0.23 -1.97
C ILE A 89 -6.25 1.14 -1.51
N SER A 90 -6.75 1.97 -2.43
CA SER A 90 -7.28 3.29 -2.12
C SER A 90 -8.47 3.21 -1.15
N ASP A 91 -9.42 2.32 -1.39
CA ASP A 91 -10.59 2.12 -0.51
C ASP A 91 -10.15 1.70 0.91
N SER A 92 -9.20 0.75 0.99
CA SER A 92 -8.64 0.29 2.27
C SER A 92 -7.87 1.38 2.99
N ALA A 93 -7.11 2.22 2.27
CA ALA A 93 -6.37 3.32 2.85
C ALA A 93 -7.31 4.40 3.38
N ASN A 94 -8.35 4.75 2.62
CA ASN A 94 -9.39 5.69 3.06
C ASN A 94 -10.07 5.23 4.35
N ARG A 95 -10.43 3.95 4.45
CA ARG A 95 -11.01 3.38 5.68
C ARG A 95 -10.05 3.49 6.87
N LEU A 96 -8.78 3.15 6.69
CA LEU A 96 -7.79 3.24 7.76
C LEU A 96 -7.55 4.69 8.18
N TRP A 97 -7.50 5.63 7.23
CA TRP A 97 -7.32 7.04 7.51
C TRP A 97 -8.52 7.62 8.29
N GLN A 98 -9.75 7.26 7.93
CA GLN A 98 -10.94 7.66 8.69
C GLN A 98 -10.88 7.21 10.15
N ILE A 99 -10.40 5.98 10.41
CA ILE A 99 -10.23 5.47 11.78
C ILE A 99 -9.15 6.27 12.52
N GLN A 100 -8.02 6.57 11.87
CA GLN A 100 -6.95 7.38 12.46
C GLN A 100 -7.43 8.79 12.84
N MET A 101 -8.15 9.46 11.94
CA MET A 101 -8.72 10.80 12.21
C MET A 101 -9.70 10.78 13.38
N GLN A 102 -10.52 9.73 13.51
CA GLN A 102 -11.43 9.60 14.65
C GLN A 102 -10.66 9.43 15.96
N GLN A 103 -9.61 8.61 15.97
CA GLN A 103 -8.79 8.41 17.17
C GLN A 103 -8.09 9.68 17.63
N GLU A 104 -7.56 10.49 16.71
CA GLU A 104 -6.96 11.79 17.02
C GLU A 104 -7.97 12.72 17.72
N VAL A 105 -9.23 12.76 17.25
CA VAL A 105 -10.28 13.58 17.87
C VAL A 105 -10.61 13.11 19.30
N TYR A 106 -10.63 11.80 19.56
CA TYR A 106 -10.91 11.26 20.90
C TYR A 106 -9.72 11.34 21.87
N GLU A 107 -8.49 11.43 21.39
CA GLU A 107 -7.30 11.63 22.23
C GLU A 107 -7.10 13.09 22.65
N GLU A 108 -7.76 14.04 21.98
CA GLU A 108 -7.73 15.47 22.31
C GLU A 108 -8.83 15.92 23.32
N GLU A 109 -9.75 15.03 23.72
CA GLU A 109 -10.77 15.25 24.78
C GLU A 109 -10.35 14.72 26.16
#